data_AF-G0NNP6-F1
#
_entry.id   AF-G0NNP6-F1
#
_cell.length_a   1.000
_cell.length_b   1.000
_cell.length_c   1.000
_cell.angle_alpha   90.00
_cell.angle_beta   90.00
_cell.angle_gamma   90.00
#
_symmetry.space_group_name_H-M   'P 1'
#
loop_
_entity.id
_entity.type
_entity.pdbx_description
1 polymer ?
#
loop_
_entity_poly.entity_id
_entity_poly.type
_entity_poly.pdbx_seq_one_letter_code
_entity_poly.pdbx_strand_id
1 'polypeptide(L)'
;MLKILLMLFVLGCARAHPFLNQCSEEQERVSDCAKAVQAKYGPVFMEDYQVNNEAIMEFTQCIGEVACKATHLRIQILHQKIILNQKFRAIPKCLTEFNYRRAQDACRDILTPGCQKEEIVDCISKALLQNEDCSDADATYFKTLVPEFEKRCH
;
A
#
# COMPACT_ATOMS: atom_id res chain seq x y z
N MET A 1 13.08 -50.20 -10.67
CA MET A 1 12.54 -49.11 -9.83
C MET A 1 12.74 -47.70 -10.44
N LEU A 2 13.84 -47.42 -11.15
CA LEU A 2 14.09 -46.10 -11.77
C LEU A 2 13.04 -45.67 -12.82
N LYS A 3 12.42 -46.62 -13.55
CA LYS A 3 11.39 -46.34 -14.56
C LYS A 3 10.04 -45.88 -13.97
N ILE A 4 9.72 -46.25 -12.73
CA ILE A 4 8.48 -45.86 -12.05
C ILE A 4 8.61 -44.42 -11.50
N LEU A 5 9.79 -44.06 -10.99
CA LEU A 5 10.11 -42.70 -10.56
C LEU A 5 10.08 -41.68 -11.71
N LEU A 6 10.52 -42.09 -12.91
CA LEU A 6 10.47 -41.24 -14.11
C LEU A 6 9.04 -40.99 -14.60
N MET A 7 8.12 -41.96 -14.50
CA MET A 7 6.70 -41.73 -14.83
C MET A 7 6.02 -40.76 -13.85
N LEU A 8 6.33 -40.84 -12.56
CA LEU A 8 5.82 -39.89 -11.56
C LEU A 8 6.36 -38.47 -11.77
N PHE A 9 7.60 -38.33 -12.25
CA PHE A 9 8.19 -37.02 -12.54
C PHE A 9 7.57 -36.34 -13.78
N VAL A 10 7.19 -37.12 -14.81
CA VAL A 10 6.49 -36.59 -15.99
C VAL A 10 5.03 -36.24 -15.65
N LEU A 11 4.38 -36.97 -14.74
CA LEU A 11 3.06 -36.62 -14.20
C LEU A 11 3.09 -35.35 -13.30
N GLY A 12 4.21 -35.07 -12.63
CA GLY A 12 4.38 -33.85 -11.82
C GLY A 12 4.69 -32.57 -12.60
N CYS A 13 5.12 -32.70 -13.86
CA CYS A 13 5.49 -31.56 -14.72
C CYS A 13 4.37 -31.10 -15.66
N ALA A 14 3.19 -31.73 -15.61
CA ALA A 14 1.97 -31.15 -16.15
C ALA A 14 1.50 -29.99 -15.25
N ARG A 15 2.32 -28.93 -15.13
CA ARG A 15 1.78 -27.61 -14.83
C ARG A 15 0.95 -27.22 -16.04
N ALA A 16 -0.29 -27.71 -16.04
CA ALA A 16 -1.31 -27.38 -17.01
C ALA A 16 -1.27 -25.86 -17.18
N HIS A 17 -0.85 -25.42 -18.37
CA HIS A 17 -1.12 -24.04 -18.74
C HIS A 17 -2.63 -23.87 -18.62
N PRO A 18 -3.11 -22.86 -17.86
CA PRO A 18 -4.53 -22.67 -17.69
C PRO A 18 -5.15 -22.57 -19.07
N PHE A 19 -6.18 -23.40 -19.31
CA PHE A 19 -6.87 -23.38 -20.59
C PHE A 19 -7.57 -22.03 -20.77
N LEU A 20 -7.81 -21.62 -22.02
CA LEU A 20 -8.42 -20.32 -22.34
C LEU A 20 -9.75 -20.10 -21.56
N ASN A 21 -10.54 -21.17 -21.39
CA ASN A 21 -11.80 -21.16 -20.66
C ASN A 21 -11.62 -20.93 -19.16
N GLN A 22 -10.56 -21.49 -18.55
CA GLN A 22 -10.24 -21.28 -17.14
C GLN A 22 -9.91 -19.80 -16.87
N CYS A 23 -9.22 -19.12 -17.77
CA CYS A 23 -8.95 -17.69 -17.62
C CYS A 23 -10.19 -16.82 -17.84
N SER A 24 -11.11 -17.21 -18.72
CA SER A 24 -12.40 -16.55 -18.90
C SER A 24 -13.23 -16.62 -17.62
N GLU A 25 -13.37 -17.81 -17.06
CA GLU A 25 -14.13 -18.07 -15.82
C GLU A 25 -13.50 -17.34 -14.62
N GLU A 26 -12.17 -17.33 -14.51
CA GLU A 26 -11.47 -16.54 -13.48
C GLU A 26 -11.74 -15.05 -13.62
N GLN A 27 -11.77 -14.53 -14.86
CA GLN A 27 -12.00 -13.11 -15.12
C GLN A 27 -13.45 -12.71 -14.83
N GLU A 28 -14.41 -13.58 -15.15
CA GLU A 28 -15.82 -13.41 -14.81
C GLU A 28 -16.02 -13.41 -13.28
N ARG A 29 -15.44 -14.40 -12.59
CA ARG A 29 -15.45 -14.47 -11.12
C ARG A 29 -14.88 -13.19 -10.48
N VAL A 30 -13.74 -12.71 -10.97
CA VAL A 30 -13.15 -11.44 -10.49
C VAL A 30 -14.11 -10.26 -10.70
N SER A 31 -14.79 -10.21 -11.86
CA SER A 31 -15.75 -9.15 -12.14
C SER A 31 -16.95 -9.21 -11.20
N ASP A 32 -17.47 -10.39 -10.93
CA ASP A 32 -18.66 -10.56 -10.11
C ASP A 32 -18.36 -10.34 -8.63
N CYS A 33 -17.21 -10.81 -8.15
CA CYS A 33 -16.71 -10.47 -6.82
C CYS A 33 -16.55 -8.95 -6.65
N ALA A 34 -16.00 -8.25 -7.65
CA ALA A 34 -15.86 -6.80 -7.59
C ALA A 34 -17.22 -6.10 -7.51
N LYS A 35 -18.20 -6.52 -8.31
CA LYS A 35 -19.57 -5.97 -8.27
C LYS A 35 -20.24 -6.21 -6.92
N ALA A 36 -20.14 -7.43 -6.37
CA ALA A 36 -20.75 -7.80 -5.11
C ALA A 36 -20.17 -6.98 -3.93
N VAL A 37 -18.85 -6.88 -3.88
CA VAL A 37 -18.14 -6.06 -2.87
C VAL A 37 -18.49 -4.59 -3.05
N GLN A 38 -18.54 -4.09 -4.29
CA GLN A 38 -18.90 -2.70 -4.56
C GLN A 38 -20.35 -2.37 -4.17
N ALA A 39 -21.28 -3.29 -4.37
CA ALA A 39 -22.67 -3.12 -3.96
C ALA A 39 -22.83 -3.05 -2.44
N LYS A 40 -21.99 -3.79 -1.69
CA LYS A 40 -22.04 -3.87 -0.23
C LYS A 40 -21.31 -2.71 0.46
N TYR A 41 -20.14 -2.33 -0.05
CA TYR A 41 -19.25 -1.37 0.61
C TYR A 41 -19.13 -0.02 -0.12
N GLY A 42 -19.83 0.15 -1.23
CA GLY A 42 -19.62 1.28 -2.14
C GLY A 42 -18.33 1.10 -2.97
N PRO A 43 -17.84 2.15 -3.63
CA PRO A 43 -16.57 2.07 -4.35
C PRO A 43 -15.47 1.60 -3.41
N VAL A 44 -14.79 0.49 -3.75
CA VAL A 44 -13.69 -0.10 -2.94
C VAL A 44 -12.58 0.91 -2.62
N PHE A 45 -12.50 1.97 -3.43
CA PHE A 45 -11.64 3.12 -3.24
C PHE A 45 -12.51 4.38 -3.21
N MET A 46 -12.78 4.93 -2.02
CA MET A 46 -13.36 6.27 -1.90
C MET A 46 -12.29 7.34 -2.14
N GLU A 47 -12.72 8.53 -2.59
CA GLU A 47 -11.87 9.69 -2.95
C GLU A 47 -10.93 10.15 -1.82
N ASP A 48 -11.21 9.79 -0.56
CA ASP A 48 -10.47 10.24 0.63
C ASP A 48 -9.43 9.23 1.17
N TYR A 49 -8.87 8.37 0.32
CA TYR A 49 -7.87 7.35 0.69
C TYR A 49 -8.34 6.28 1.70
N GLN A 50 -9.50 6.45 2.33
CA GLN A 50 -10.68 5.59 2.16
C GLN A 50 -10.58 4.04 2.14
N VAL A 51 -9.47 3.36 2.49
CA VAL A 51 -9.37 1.89 2.35
C VAL A 51 -10.37 1.15 3.27
N ASN A 52 -11.31 0.43 2.68
CA ASN A 52 -12.19 -0.48 3.39
C ASN A 52 -11.55 -1.87 3.47
N ASN A 53 -10.91 -2.18 4.61
CA ASN A 53 -10.20 -3.45 4.81
C ASN A 53 -11.13 -4.67 4.76
N GLU A 54 -12.39 -4.52 5.18
CA GLU A 54 -13.40 -5.60 5.11
C GLU A 54 -13.76 -5.91 3.67
N ALA A 55 -13.96 -4.87 2.85
CA ALA A 55 -14.20 -5.01 1.41
C ALA A 55 -13.05 -5.75 0.70
N ILE A 56 -11.80 -5.49 1.11
CA ILE A 56 -10.62 -6.15 0.55
C ILE A 56 -10.54 -7.61 0.96
N MET A 57 -10.75 -7.92 2.24
CA MET A 57 -10.75 -9.30 2.71
C MET A 57 -11.83 -10.12 2.01
N GLU A 58 -13.03 -9.58 1.88
CA GLU A 58 -14.15 -10.24 1.21
C GLU A 58 -13.90 -10.40 -0.29
N PHE A 59 -13.31 -9.39 -0.94
CA PHE A 59 -12.88 -9.50 -2.34
C PHE A 59 -11.84 -10.62 -2.53
N THR A 60 -10.80 -10.66 -1.70
CA THR A 60 -9.74 -11.67 -1.77
C THR A 60 -10.25 -13.08 -1.48
N GLN A 61 -11.19 -13.23 -0.54
CA GLN A 61 -11.85 -14.50 -0.27
C GLN A 61 -12.74 -14.94 -1.44
N CYS A 62 -13.49 -14.02 -2.04
CA CYS A 62 -14.39 -14.30 -3.16
C CYS A 62 -13.62 -14.76 -4.42
N ILE A 63 -12.50 -14.10 -4.75
CA ILE A 63 -11.72 -14.46 -5.94
C ILE A 63 -10.95 -15.77 -5.80
N GLY A 64 -10.62 -16.19 -4.57
CA GLY A 64 -9.86 -17.42 -4.29
C GLY A 64 -8.49 -17.49 -4.98
N GLU A 65 -7.97 -18.71 -5.17
CA GLU A 65 -6.73 -18.92 -5.93
C GLU A 65 -6.95 -18.67 -7.43
N VAL A 66 -5.96 -18.02 -8.06
CA VAL A 66 -5.96 -17.69 -9.49
C VAL A 66 -4.78 -18.36 -10.19
N ALA A 67 -5.04 -19.02 -11.32
CA ALA A 67 -4.01 -19.67 -12.12
C ALA A 67 -3.52 -18.77 -13.27
N CYS A 68 -4.34 -17.82 -13.73
CA CYS A 68 -4.00 -17.01 -14.89
C CYS A 68 -3.11 -15.80 -14.56
N LYS A 69 -2.00 -15.68 -15.30
CA LYS A 69 -0.98 -14.63 -15.09
C LYS A 69 -1.53 -13.21 -15.19
N ALA A 70 -2.45 -12.95 -16.12
CA ALA A 70 -3.08 -11.65 -16.27
C ALA A 70 -3.95 -11.28 -15.05
N THR A 71 -4.73 -12.24 -14.55
CA THR A 71 -5.54 -12.12 -13.33
C THR A 71 -4.66 -11.87 -12.11
N HIS A 72 -3.55 -12.62 -12.00
CA HIS A 72 -2.57 -12.45 -10.94
C HIS A 72 -1.94 -11.05 -10.95
N LEU A 73 -1.52 -10.54 -12.12
CA LEU A 73 -0.99 -9.18 -12.25
C LEU A 73 -2.02 -8.12 -11.84
N ARG A 74 -3.29 -8.30 -12.21
CA ARG A 74 -4.37 -7.37 -11.85
C ARG A 74 -4.61 -7.33 -10.34
N ILE A 75 -4.58 -8.48 -9.67
CA ILE A 75 -4.67 -8.57 -8.20
C ILE A 75 -3.45 -7.93 -7.54
N GLN A 76 -2.24 -8.17 -8.07
CA GLN A 76 -1.02 -7.53 -7.57
C GLN A 76 -1.09 -6.00 -7.66
N ILE A 77 -1.56 -5.45 -8.77
CA ILE A 77 -1.77 -4.00 -8.92
C ILE A 77 -2.79 -3.49 -7.90
N LEU A 78 -3.87 -4.24 -7.66
CA LEU A 78 -4.87 -3.92 -6.65
C LEU A 78 -4.25 -3.88 -5.24
N HIS A 79 -3.48 -4.90 -4.86
CA HIS A 79 -2.75 -4.92 -3.59
C HIS A 79 -1.78 -3.75 -3.45
N GLN A 80 -1.04 -3.39 -4.51
CA GLN A 80 -0.15 -2.24 -4.48
C GLN A 80 -0.91 -0.93 -4.27
N LYS A 81 -2.06 -0.74 -4.93
CA LYS A 81 -2.93 0.42 -4.72
C LYS A 81 -3.43 0.50 -3.27
N ILE A 82 -3.79 -0.64 -2.67
CA ILE A 82 -4.20 -0.72 -1.27
C ILE A 82 -3.05 -0.30 -0.34
N ILE A 83 -1.86 -0.85 -0.53
CA ILE A 83 -0.67 -0.50 0.27
C ILE A 83 -0.36 0.99 0.15
N LEU A 84 -0.43 1.55 -1.07
CA LEU A 84 -0.22 2.97 -1.29
C LEU A 84 -1.29 3.82 -0.59
N ASN A 85 -2.57 3.47 -0.70
CA ASN A 85 -3.64 4.19 -0.02
C ASN A 85 -3.56 4.09 1.51
N GLN A 86 -3.18 2.94 2.06
CA GLN A 86 -2.90 2.78 3.49
C GLN A 86 -1.74 3.67 3.93
N LYS A 87 -0.67 3.77 3.11
CA LYS A 87 0.43 4.70 3.35
C LYS A 87 -0.02 6.15 3.29
N PHE A 88 -0.87 6.53 2.34
CA PHE A 88 -1.42 7.89 2.24
C PHE A 88 -2.37 8.23 3.39
N ARG A 89 -3.20 7.28 3.86
CA ARG A 89 -4.00 7.44 5.10
C ARG A 89 -3.14 7.58 6.34
N ALA A 90 -2.01 6.88 6.38
CA ALA A 90 -1.07 6.97 7.49
C ALA A 90 -0.35 8.32 7.51
N ILE A 91 -0.30 9.06 6.39
CA ILE A 91 0.11 10.47 6.39
C ILE A 91 -1.01 11.24 7.09
N PRO A 92 -0.77 11.73 8.32
CA PRO A 92 -1.82 12.39 9.07
C PRO A 92 -2.22 13.69 8.38
N LYS A 93 -3.49 14.09 8.53
CA LYS A 93 -4.02 15.36 7.97
C LYS A 93 -3.17 16.58 8.33
N CYS A 94 -2.49 16.53 9.49
CA CYS A 94 -1.53 17.53 9.92
C CYS A 94 -0.31 17.66 8.98
N LEU A 95 0.24 16.57 8.43
CA LEU A 95 1.49 16.56 7.66
C LEU A 95 1.29 16.96 6.18
N THR A 96 0.55 18.04 5.95
CA THR A 96 0.49 18.67 4.62
C THR A 96 1.81 19.37 4.29
N GLU A 97 2.07 19.60 3.01
CA GLU A 97 3.23 20.40 2.57
C GLU A 97 3.23 21.80 3.22
N PHE A 98 2.06 22.40 3.38
CA PHE A 98 1.91 23.72 4.00
C PHE A 98 2.35 23.73 5.47
N ASN A 99 1.84 22.78 6.27
CA ASN A 99 2.19 22.67 7.69
C ASN A 99 3.66 22.26 7.88
N TYR A 100 4.18 21.39 7.01
CA TYR A 100 5.59 21.02 7.01
C TYR A 100 6.50 22.22 6.72
N ARG A 101 6.22 23.01 5.68
CA ARG A 101 6.98 24.23 5.34
C ARG A 101 6.94 25.25 6.47
N ARG A 102 5.76 25.46 7.07
CA ARG A 102 5.61 26.34 8.23
C ARG A 102 6.45 25.88 9.42
N ALA A 103 6.45 24.57 9.71
CA ALA A 103 7.28 23.99 10.76
C ALA A 103 8.78 24.09 10.45
N GLN A 104 9.18 23.89 9.20
CA GLN A 104 10.56 24.14 8.74
C GLN A 104 10.98 25.60 8.93
N ASP A 105 10.11 26.55 8.57
CA ASP A 105 10.40 27.97 8.69
C ASP A 105 10.57 28.39 10.16
N ALA A 106 9.78 27.82 11.08
CA ALA A 106 9.97 28.01 12.52
C ALA A 106 11.32 27.47 13.04
N CYS A 107 11.91 26.53 12.32
CA CYS A 107 13.20 25.91 12.62
C CYS A 107 14.36 26.45 11.77
N ARG A 108 14.14 27.54 11.02
CA ARG A 108 15.09 28.04 10.02
C ARG A 108 16.47 28.35 10.59
N ASP A 109 16.54 28.82 11.83
CA ASP A 109 17.80 29.22 12.46
C ASP A 109 18.74 28.03 12.76
N ILE A 110 18.19 26.81 12.83
CA ILE A 110 18.95 25.57 13.01
C ILE A 110 19.03 24.73 11.73
N LEU A 111 18.34 25.14 10.66
CA LEU A 111 18.43 24.49 9.35
C LEU A 111 19.81 24.79 8.74
N THR A 112 20.79 23.96 9.07
CA THR A 112 22.09 23.98 8.38
C THR A 112 21.97 23.41 6.96
N PRO A 113 22.65 23.98 5.95
CA PRO A 113 22.77 23.36 4.64
C PRO A 113 23.43 21.98 4.76
N GLY A 114 22.70 20.93 4.40
CA GLY A 114 23.11 19.54 4.61
C GLY A 114 22.00 18.71 5.26
N CYS A 115 22.18 17.40 5.31
CA CYS A 115 21.15 16.45 5.74
C CYS A 115 20.56 16.77 7.11
N GLN A 116 19.26 16.51 7.26
CA GLN A 116 18.52 16.80 8.48
C GLN A 116 19.16 16.06 9.66
N LYS A 117 19.85 16.80 10.53
CA LYS A 117 20.33 16.30 11.81
C LYS A 117 19.14 16.03 12.73
N GLU A 118 19.33 15.15 13.70
CA GLU A 118 18.31 14.79 14.71
C GLU A 118 17.69 16.04 15.39
N GLU A 119 18.48 17.09 15.59
CA GLU A 119 18.04 18.39 16.13
C GLU A 119 17.01 19.11 15.23
N ILE A 120 17.16 19.01 13.90
CA ILE A 120 16.22 19.58 12.92
C ILE A 120 14.90 18.81 12.97
N VAL A 121 14.97 17.48 13.05
CA VAL A 121 13.80 16.60 13.18
C VAL A 121 13.01 16.93 14.44
N ASP A 122 13.70 17.06 15.57
CA ASP A 122 13.07 17.38 16.84
C ASP A 122 12.44 18.77 16.85
N CYS A 123 13.09 19.75 16.22
CA CYS A 123 12.51 21.07 16.07
C CYS A 123 11.24 21.03 15.21
N ILE A 124 11.29 20.42 14.02
CA ILE A 124 10.13 20.34 13.12
C ILE A 124 8.99 19.58 13.81
N SER A 125 9.30 18.48 14.50
CA SER A 125 8.32 17.72 15.28
C SER A 125 7.64 18.56 16.36
N LYS A 126 8.39 19.41 17.09
CA LYS A 126 7.83 20.32 18.09
C LYS A 126 7.03 21.46 17.45
N ALA A 127 7.49 22.00 16.33
CA ALA A 127 6.81 23.07 15.61
C ALA A 127 5.49 22.58 15.00
N LEU A 128 5.40 21.33 14.56
CA LEU A 128 4.15 20.72 14.11
C LEU A 128 3.09 20.72 15.23
N LEU A 129 3.48 20.43 16.48
CA LEU A 129 2.57 20.47 17.64
C LEU A 129 2.07 21.87 18.00
N GLN A 130 2.66 22.93 17.43
CA GLN A 130 2.15 24.29 17.59
C GLN A 130 1.00 24.61 16.63
N ASN A 131 0.67 23.69 15.71
CA ASN A 131 -0.45 23.82 14.81
C ASN A 131 -1.68 23.13 15.42
N GLU A 132 -2.82 23.82 15.47
CA GLU A 132 -4.03 23.31 16.15
C GLU A 132 -4.57 22.01 15.52
N ASP A 133 -4.30 21.78 14.24
CA ASP A 133 -4.70 20.59 13.49
C ASP A 133 -3.76 19.38 13.70
N CYS A 134 -2.73 19.52 14.55
CA CYS A 134 -1.67 18.53 14.75
C CYS A 134 -1.68 17.95 16.16
N SER A 135 -1.46 16.64 16.24
CA SER A 135 -1.44 15.84 17.46
C SER A 135 -0.07 15.22 17.73
N ASP A 136 0.12 14.70 18.95
CA ASP A 136 1.32 13.94 19.33
C ASP A 136 1.55 12.71 18.43
N ALA A 137 0.49 12.10 17.90
CA ALA A 137 0.58 11.00 16.96
C ALA A 137 1.21 11.46 15.62
N ASP A 138 0.92 12.69 15.19
CA ASP A 138 1.41 13.25 13.94
C ASP A 138 2.89 13.62 14.03
N ALA A 139 3.27 14.22 15.17
CA ALA A 139 4.67 14.48 15.51
C ALA A 139 5.48 13.18 15.58
N THR A 140 4.93 12.14 16.20
CA THR A 140 5.56 10.81 16.27
C THR A 140 5.71 10.19 14.88
N TYR A 141 4.66 10.26 14.05
CA TYR A 141 4.70 9.74 12.69
C TYR A 141 5.74 10.47 11.83
N PHE A 142 5.84 11.80 11.93
CA PHE A 142 6.86 12.59 11.23
C PHE A 142 8.27 12.08 11.49
N LYS A 143 8.60 11.76 12.75
CA LYS A 143 9.90 11.18 13.12
C LYS A 143 10.20 9.85 12.43
N THR A 144 9.17 9.05 12.10
CA THR A 144 9.34 7.80 11.35
C THR A 144 9.66 8.00 9.87
N LEU A 145 9.41 9.19 9.31
CA LEU A 145 9.70 9.54 7.91
C LEU A 145 11.15 10.01 7.71
N VAL A 146 11.86 10.35 8.79
CA VAL A 146 13.24 10.86 8.78
C VAL A 146 14.19 9.97 7.97
N PRO A 147 14.19 8.64 8.14
CA PRO A 147 15.09 7.77 7.36
C PRO A 147 14.82 7.84 5.86
N GLU A 148 13.60 8.18 5.42
CA GLU A 148 13.27 8.33 4.00
C GLU A 148 13.75 9.67 3.42
N PHE A 149 13.85 10.72 4.25
CA PHE A 149 14.45 11.99 3.84
C PHE A 149 15.98 11.92 3.80
N GLU A 150 16.60 11.19 4.74
CA GLU A 150 18.05 10.96 4.78
C GLU A 150 18.56 10.14 3.60
N LYS A 151 17.76 9.20 3.06
CA LYS A 151 18.12 8.45 1.83
C LYS A 151 18.34 9.33 0.60
N ARG A 152 17.74 10.52 0.55
CA ARG A 152 17.91 11.47 -0.58
C ARG A 152 19.17 12.32 -0.47
N CYS A 153 19.92 12.07 0.59
CA CYS A 153 21.04 12.87 1.04
C CYS A 153 22.39 12.19 0.75
N HIS A 154 22.34 11.01 0.13
CA HIS A 154 23.46 10.19 -0.34
C HIS A 154 23.28 9.81 -1.80
#